data_AF-A0A6P0U0S5-F1
#
_entry.id   AF-A0A6P0U0S5-F1
#
_cell.length_a   1.000
_cell.length_b   1.000
_cell.length_c   1.000
_cell.angle_alpha   90.00
_cell.angle_beta   90.00
_cell.angle_gamma   90.00
#
_symmetry.space_group_name_H-M   'P 1'
#
loop_
_entity.id
_entity.type
_entity.pdbx_description
1 polymer ?
#
loop_
_entity_poly.entity_id
_entity_poly.type
_entity_poly.pdbx_seq_one_letter_code
_entity_poly.pdbx_strand_id
1 'polypeptide(L)'
;MKVEEALQVLETILPPGSLNAVKRIVFSQAWEGKAYSEIAEQAGYDPDYIRGVAANLWQNLSSVLGEKVTKKNFRALLRQKLGTHRSPLSSY
;
A
#
# COMPACT_ATOMS: atom_id res chain seq x y z
N MET A 1 -9.03 -5.28 -9.21
CA MET A 1 -7.58 -5.05 -9.03
C MET A 1 -7.13 -5.90 -7.86
N LYS A 2 -6.22 -6.85 -8.09
CA LYS A 2 -5.76 -7.79 -7.06
C LYS A 2 -4.73 -7.10 -6.15
N VAL A 3 -4.70 -7.52 -4.89
CA VAL A 3 -3.71 -7.05 -3.92
C VAL A 3 -2.28 -7.36 -4.35
N GLU A 4 -2.07 -8.50 -5.00
CA GLU A 4 -0.77 -9.00 -5.46
C GLU A 4 -0.08 -8.01 -6.40
N GLU A 5 -0.80 -7.51 -7.41
CA GLU A 5 -0.31 -6.48 -8.34
C GLU A 5 0.12 -5.21 -7.61
N ALA A 6 -0.68 -4.80 -6.63
CA ALA A 6 -0.41 -3.59 -5.86
C ALA A 6 0.80 -3.77 -4.92
N LEU A 7 1.02 -4.98 -4.39
CA LEU A 7 2.22 -5.34 -3.64
C LEU A 7 3.46 -5.32 -4.53
N GLN A 8 3.38 -5.85 -5.75
CA GLN A 8 4.50 -5.87 -6.68
C GLN A 8 4.97 -4.46 -7.04
N VAL A 9 4.01 -3.54 -7.24
CA VAL A 9 4.32 -2.11 -7.44
C VAL A 9 4.94 -1.50 -6.20
N LEU A 10 4.46 -1.85 -5.02
CA LEU A 10 5.05 -1.41 -3.77
C LEU A 10 6.52 -1.84 -3.63
N GLU A 11 6.84 -3.06 -4.05
CA GLU A 11 8.21 -3.60 -4.06
C GLU A 11 9.11 -2.95 -5.10
N THR A 12 8.55 -2.39 -6.18
CA THR A 12 9.33 -1.63 -7.16
C THR A 12 9.61 -0.19 -6.71
N ILE A 13 8.69 0.39 -5.94
CA ILE A 13 8.79 1.77 -5.46
C ILE A 13 9.60 1.84 -4.17
N LEU A 14 9.43 0.86 -3.27
CA LEU A 14 10.13 0.83 -1.98
C LEU A 14 11.48 0.09 -2.11
N PRO A 15 12.50 0.47 -1.33
CA PRO A 15 13.76 -0.24 -1.35
C PRO A 15 13.62 -1.68 -0.85
N PRO A 16 14.40 -2.63 -1.40
CA PRO A 16 14.34 -4.03 -1.02
C PRO A 16 14.57 -4.20 0.49
N GLY A 17 13.79 -5.07 1.12
CA GLY A 17 13.79 -5.27 2.58
C GLY A 17 12.88 -4.31 3.37
N SER A 18 12.28 -3.31 2.71
CA SER A 18 11.32 -2.41 3.38
C SER A 18 9.95 -3.05 3.63
N LEU A 19 9.61 -4.12 2.90
CA LEU A 19 8.35 -4.85 2.95
C LEU A 19 8.51 -6.17 3.70
N ASN A 20 8.19 -6.15 5.00
CA ASN A 20 8.10 -7.35 5.81
C ASN A 20 6.73 -8.03 5.68
N ALA A 21 6.63 -9.29 6.13
CA ALA A 21 5.38 -10.06 6.15
C ALA A 21 4.22 -9.27 6.78
N VAL A 22 4.47 -8.60 7.91
CA VAL A 22 3.46 -7.75 8.57
C VAL A 22 3.01 -6.60 7.67
N LYS A 23 3.93 -5.89 7.01
CA LYS A 23 3.58 -4.80 6.08
C LYS A 23 2.74 -5.30 4.90
N ARG A 24 3.04 -6.50 4.38
CA ARG A 24 2.24 -7.14 3.33
C ARG A 24 0.83 -7.48 3.82
N ILE A 25 0.70 -8.03 5.04
CA ILE A 25 -0.61 -8.33 5.65
C ILE A 25 -1.40 -7.03 5.86
N VAL A 26 -0.80 -6.02 6.50
CA VAL A 26 -1.43 -4.72 6.73
C VAL A 26 -1.91 -4.11 5.43
N PHE A 27 -1.07 -4.14 4.40
CA PHE A 27 -1.42 -3.64 3.08
C PHE A 27 -2.57 -4.41 2.45
N SER A 28 -2.53 -5.75 2.47
CA SER A 28 -3.57 -6.61 1.90
C SER A 28 -4.91 -6.39 2.58
N GLN A 29 -4.91 -6.37 3.90
CA GLN A 29 -6.13 -6.22 4.66
C GLN A 29 -6.68 -4.79 4.60
N ALA A 30 -5.79 -3.77 4.55
CA ALA A 30 -6.19 -2.39 4.27
C ALA A 30 -6.75 -2.26 2.85
N TRP A 31 -6.26 -3.06 1.89
CA TRP A 31 -6.83 -3.17 0.55
C TRP A 31 -8.22 -3.78 0.60
N GLU A 32 -8.47 -4.80 1.42
CA GLU A 32 -9.81 -5.36 1.62
C GLU A 32 -10.76 -4.43 2.39
N GLY A 33 -10.24 -3.38 3.00
CA GLY A 33 -11.02 -2.37 3.74
C GLY A 33 -11.14 -2.66 5.23
N LYS A 34 -10.50 -3.71 5.75
CA LYS A 34 -10.55 -4.08 7.17
C LYS A 34 -9.95 -3.01 8.08
N ALA A 35 -10.36 -3.01 9.35
CA ALA A 35 -9.80 -2.14 10.37
C ALA A 35 -8.43 -2.65 10.86
N TYR A 36 -7.56 -1.74 11.29
CA TYR A 36 -6.24 -2.12 11.83
C TYR A 36 -6.35 -3.05 13.04
N SER A 37 -7.38 -2.89 13.86
CA SER A 37 -7.70 -3.75 15.00
C SER A 37 -7.99 -5.19 14.58
N GLU A 38 -8.85 -5.40 13.57
CA GLU A 38 -9.16 -6.74 13.06
C GLU A 38 -7.94 -7.42 12.44
N ILE A 39 -7.09 -6.63 11.79
CA ILE A 39 -5.83 -7.11 11.20
C ILE A 39 -4.89 -7.59 12.30
N ALA A 40 -4.80 -6.82 13.38
CA ALA A 40 -3.97 -7.14 14.53
C ALA A 40 -4.45 -8.44 15.19
N GLU A 41 -5.75 -8.57 15.44
CA GLU A 41 -6.33 -9.81 15.98
C GLU A 41 -6.10 -11.01 15.05
N GLN A 42 -6.35 -10.87 13.73
CA GLN A 42 -6.13 -11.98 12.78
C GLN A 42 -4.67 -12.38 12.65
N ALA A 43 -3.76 -11.42 12.72
CA ALA A 43 -2.34 -11.66 12.55
C ALA A 43 -1.62 -11.97 13.89
N GLY A 44 -2.32 -11.89 15.02
CA GLY A 44 -1.75 -12.09 16.36
C GLY A 44 -0.80 -10.97 16.79
N TYR A 45 -0.98 -9.76 16.27
CA TYR A 45 -0.19 -8.58 16.63
C TYR A 45 -1.01 -7.60 17.47
N ASP A 46 -0.29 -6.66 18.08
CA ASP A 46 -0.92 -5.57 18.82
C ASP A 46 -1.54 -4.54 17.86
N PRO A 47 -2.76 -4.04 18.10
CA PRO A 47 -3.41 -3.03 17.25
C PRO A 47 -2.59 -1.76 17.13
N ASP A 48 -1.88 -1.35 18.18
CA ASP A 48 -1.01 -0.18 18.15
C ASP A 48 0.23 -0.44 17.30
N TYR A 49 0.79 -1.66 17.35
CA TYR A 49 1.88 -2.05 16.47
C TYR A 49 1.46 -2.02 14.99
N ILE A 50 0.30 -2.59 14.65
CA ILE A 50 -0.22 -2.55 13.27
C ILE A 50 -0.47 -1.11 12.81
N ARG A 51 -1.01 -0.25 13.68
CA ARG A 51 -1.22 1.17 13.36
C ARG A 51 0.11 1.86 13.08
N GLY A 52 1.16 1.58 13.87
CA GLY A 52 2.51 2.09 13.65
C GLY A 52 3.11 1.60 12.32
N VAL A 53 2.99 0.30 12.03
CA VAL A 53 3.46 -0.30 10.77
C VAL A 53 2.72 0.29 9.56
N ALA A 54 1.41 0.46 9.66
CA ALA A 54 0.59 1.08 8.63
C ALA A 54 1.00 2.54 8.39
N ALA A 55 1.16 3.32 9.45
CA ALA A 55 1.59 4.71 9.36
C ALA A 55 2.96 4.84 8.70
N ASN A 56 3.93 4.00 9.10
CA ASN A 56 5.25 3.96 8.48
C ASN A 56 5.17 3.59 6.99
N LEU A 57 4.31 2.65 6.61
CA LEU A 57 4.09 2.27 5.21
C LEU A 57 3.58 3.47 4.39
N TRP A 58 2.56 4.18 4.89
CA TRP A 58 1.99 5.33 4.20
C TRP A 58 2.97 6.50 4.12
N GLN A 59 3.77 6.73 5.16
CA GLN A 59 4.82 7.75 5.13
C GLN A 59 5.90 7.43 4.09
N ASN A 60 6.40 6.20 4.06
CA ASN A 60 7.38 5.80 3.06
C ASN A 60 6.81 5.96 1.64
N LEU A 61 5.58 5.50 1.42
CA LEU A 61 4.93 5.69 0.12
C LEU A 61 4.78 7.16 -0.21
N SER A 62 4.37 7.98 0.75
CA SER A 62 4.22 9.41 0.53
C SER A 62 5.54 10.09 0.16
N SER A 63 6.63 9.68 0.81
CA SER A 63 7.97 10.19 0.53
C SER A 63 8.47 9.77 -0.85
N VAL A 64 8.23 8.52 -1.28
CA VAL A 64 8.70 8.06 -2.60
C VAL A 64 7.81 8.56 -3.73
N LEU A 65 6.49 8.61 -3.52
CA LEU A 65 5.54 9.10 -4.52
C LEU A 65 5.54 10.63 -4.62
N GLY A 66 6.05 11.33 -3.60
CA GLY A 66 5.99 12.79 -3.50
C GLY A 66 4.59 13.33 -3.21
N GLU A 67 3.63 12.46 -2.89
CA GLU A 67 2.21 12.81 -2.67
C GLU A 67 1.70 12.25 -1.35
N LYS A 68 0.74 12.92 -0.71
CA LYS A 68 0.19 12.47 0.57
C LYS A 68 -0.62 11.18 0.42
N VAL A 69 -0.02 10.05 0.77
CA VAL A 69 -0.66 8.74 0.76
C VAL A 69 -1.42 8.52 2.06
N THR A 70 -2.68 8.10 1.96
CA THR A 70 -3.54 7.77 3.11
C THR A 70 -4.31 6.49 2.84
N LYS A 71 -4.88 5.84 3.87
CA LYS A 71 -5.75 4.65 3.71
C LYS A 71 -6.89 4.86 2.69
N LYS A 72 -7.36 6.09 2.47
CA LYS A 72 -8.39 6.36 1.45
C LYS A 72 -7.81 6.55 0.06
N ASN A 73 -6.65 7.20 -0.06
CA ASN A 73 -6.07 7.56 -1.35
C ASN A 73 -5.07 6.54 -1.91
N PHE A 74 -4.44 5.70 -1.08
CA PHE A 74 -3.42 4.77 -1.55
C PHE A 74 -3.96 3.82 -2.63
N ARG A 75 -5.20 3.36 -2.49
CA ARG A 75 -5.90 2.51 -3.46
C ARG A 75 -6.06 3.21 -4.80
N ALA A 76 -6.44 4.49 -4.77
CA ALA A 76 -6.59 5.31 -5.96
C ALA A 76 -5.22 5.62 -6.60
N LEU A 77 -4.22 5.98 -5.79
CA LEU A 77 -2.86 6.28 -6.25
C LEU A 77 -2.19 5.05 -6.89
N LEU A 78 -2.31 3.88 -6.27
CA LEU A 78 -1.79 2.63 -6.85
C LEU A 78 -2.52 2.29 -8.15
N ARG A 79 -3.85 2.44 -8.18
CA ARG A 79 -4.65 2.26 -9.40
C ARG A 79 -4.26 3.25 -10.49
N GLN A 80 -3.91 4.48 -10.13
CA GLN A 80 -3.41 5.49 -11.04
C GLN A 80 -2.03 5.11 -11.56
N LYS A 81 -1.06 4.76 -10.71
CA LYS A 81 0.29 4.37 -11.15
C LYS A 81 0.28 3.14 -12.07
N LEU A 82 -0.58 2.16 -11.80
CA LEU A 82 -0.78 0.99 -12.65
C LEU A 82 -1.59 1.31 -13.92
N GLY A 83 -2.58 2.20 -13.82
CA GLY A 83 -3.42 2.62 -14.95
C GLY A 83 -2.74 3.62 -15.91
N THR A 84 -1.78 4.40 -15.42
CA THR A 84 -0.96 5.33 -16.20
C THR A 84 -0.01 4.59 -17.15
N HIS A 85 0.18 3.28 -17.00
CA HIS A 85 0.87 2.45 -17.99
C HIS A 85 0.02 2.13 -19.24
N ARG A 86 -1.21 2.67 -19.36
CA ARG A 86 -1.90 2.82 -20.65
C ARG A 86 -1.74 4.26 -21.14
N SER A 87 -0.70 4.46 -21.92
CA SER A 87 -0.50 5.65 -22.75
C SER A 87 -1.81 6.04 -23.46
N PRO A 88 -2.29 7.28 -23.34
CA PRO A 88 -2.94 7.91 -24.47
C PRO A 88 -1.80 8.31 -25.42
N LEU A 89 -1.40 7.39 -26.31
CA LEU A 89 -0.73 7.80 -27.54
C LEU A 89 -1.79 8.51 -28.39
N SER A 90 -1.95 9.80 -28.07
CA SER A 90 -2.45 10.80 -28.98
C SER A 90 -1.41 10.94 -30.08
N SER A 91 -1.56 10.13 -31.13
CA SER A 91 -0.86 10.39 -32.39
C SER A 91 -1.64 11.48 -33.10
N TYR A 92 -1.04 12.68 -33.14
CA TYR A 92 -1.43 13.80 -33.98
C TYR A 92 -1.01 13.54 -35.44
#